data_AF-A0A2E0S2K6-F1
#
_entry.id   AF-A0A2E0S2K6-F1
#
_cell.length_a   1.000
_cell.length_b   1.000
_cell.length_c   1.000
_cell.angle_alpha   90.00
_cell.angle_beta   90.00
_cell.angle_gamma   90.00
#
_symmetry.space_group_name_H-M   'P 1'
#
loop_
_entity.id
_entity.type
_entity.pdbx_description
1 polymer ?
#
loop_
_entity_poly.entity_id
_entity_poly.type
_entity_poly.pdbx_seq_one_letter_code
_entity_poly.pdbx_strand_id
1 'polypeptide(L)'
;MVQRIKRRTAEWWGDSGKESNRPNIVSMVKNNTLDTRLAAMLWLLYERGSSVIFASEEKAAGKTSMLSAFIDFIPPFYQKSYVYGPKFESPEQEDGLTKTYLLIPGINDTGEANLWSSDVSKMLKWSADSGPFSTTMYAGSPEGVIKAFSDKPLKITNKV
;
A
#
# COMPACT_ATOMS: atom_id res chain seq x y z
N MET A 1 3.53 -22.93 5.31
CA MET A 1 3.27 -21.50 5.61
C MET A 1 4.24 -20.57 4.86
N VAL A 2 5.57 -20.72 5.04
CA VAL A 2 6.61 -19.89 4.37
C VAL A 2 6.49 -19.82 2.84
N GLN A 3 6.21 -20.93 2.14
CA GLN A 3 6.00 -20.90 0.68
C GLN A 3 4.75 -20.12 0.25
N ARG A 4 3.67 -20.14 1.06
CA ARG A 4 2.43 -19.40 0.76
C ARG A 4 2.65 -17.89 0.92
N ILE A 5 3.40 -17.49 1.95
CA ILE A 5 3.80 -16.09 2.17
C ILE A 5 4.69 -15.62 1.01
N LYS A 6 5.72 -16.39 0.63
CA LYS A 6 6.60 -16.04 -0.51
C LYS A 6 5.83 -15.92 -1.83
N ARG A 7 4.88 -16.83 -2.11
CA ARG A 7 4.00 -16.71 -3.30
C ARG A 7 3.16 -15.44 -3.26
N ARG A 8 2.51 -15.15 -2.14
CA ARG A 8 1.81 -13.88 -1.87
C ARG A 8 2.75 -12.67 -1.77
N THR A 9 4.04 -12.80 -1.99
CA THR A 9 4.94 -11.64 -2.12
C THR A 9 5.36 -11.47 -3.59
N ALA A 10 5.66 -12.58 -4.28
CA ALA A 10 5.99 -12.58 -5.71
C ALA A 10 4.79 -12.17 -6.59
N GLU A 11 3.59 -12.69 -6.29
CA GLU A 11 2.34 -12.34 -6.97
C GLU A 11 2.02 -10.84 -6.85
N TRP A 12 2.59 -10.14 -5.85
CA TRP A 12 2.25 -8.75 -5.49
C TRP A 12 2.86 -7.82 -6.53
N TRP A 13 3.98 -8.26 -7.08
CA TRP A 13 4.67 -7.68 -8.21
C TRP A 13 4.27 -8.34 -9.54
N GLY A 14 3.22 -9.16 -9.55
CA GLY A 14 2.70 -9.83 -10.74
C GLY A 14 3.63 -10.88 -11.34
N ASP A 15 4.36 -11.63 -10.51
CA ASP A 15 5.27 -12.72 -10.94
C ASP A 15 6.33 -12.27 -11.96
N SER A 16 6.67 -10.97 -11.94
CA SER A 16 7.54 -10.33 -12.92
C SER A 16 9.04 -10.41 -12.60
N GLY A 17 9.43 -11.11 -11.52
CA GLY A 17 10.81 -11.16 -11.01
C GLY A 17 11.26 -9.87 -10.31
N LYS A 18 10.39 -8.86 -10.22
CA LYS A 18 10.66 -7.56 -9.61
C LYS A 18 10.87 -7.61 -8.09
N GLU A 19 10.54 -8.72 -7.43
CA GLU A 19 10.80 -8.88 -6.00
C GLU A 19 12.31 -8.83 -5.66
N SER A 20 13.17 -9.28 -6.58
CA SER A 20 14.62 -9.37 -6.38
C SER A 20 15.37 -8.08 -6.75
N ASN A 21 14.78 -7.24 -7.61
CA ASN A 21 15.36 -5.98 -8.07
C ASN A 21 14.34 -4.84 -7.97
N ARG A 22 13.64 -4.77 -6.84
CA ARG A 22 12.65 -3.73 -6.62
C ARG A 22 13.32 -2.36 -6.52
N PRO A 23 12.64 -1.29 -6.96
CA PRO A 23 13.09 0.07 -6.72
C PRO A 23 13.35 0.30 -5.23
N ASN A 24 14.42 1.03 -4.92
CA ASN A 24 14.81 1.40 -3.56
C ASN A 24 15.01 2.92 -3.46
N ILE A 25 14.92 3.48 -2.25
CA ILE A 25 14.98 4.93 -2.05
C ILE A 25 16.27 5.56 -2.59
N VAL A 26 17.40 4.84 -2.51
CA VAL A 26 18.69 5.35 -3.00
C VAL A 26 18.66 5.50 -4.51
N SER A 27 18.07 4.54 -5.23
CA SER A 27 17.87 4.64 -6.68
C SER A 27 16.93 5.78 -7.07
N MET A 28 15.87 6.02 -6.29
CA MET A 28 14.93 7.13 -6.52
C MET A 28 15.56 8.50 -6.30
N VAL A 29 16.50 8.62 -5.35
CA VAL A 29 17.24 9.87 -5.14
C VAL A 29 18.28 10.05 -6.25
N LYS A 30 19.02 8.99 -6.60
CA LYS A 30 20.06 9.05 -7.65
C LYS A 30 19.51 9.41 -9.03
N ASN A 31 18.29 8.96 -9.37
CA ASN A 31 17.66 9.28 -10.64
C ASN A 31 16.79 10.55 -10.60
N ASN A 32 16.84 11.32 -9.50
CA ASN A 32 16.06 12.55 -9.28
C ASN A 32 14.52 12.35 -9.29
N THR A 33 14.02 11.15 -9.06
CA THR A 33 12.58 10.93 -8.81
C THR A 33 12.16 11.54 -7.47
N LEU A 34 13.06 11.50 -6.49
CA LEU A 34 12.90 12.12 -5.17
C LEU A 34 14.12 12.98 -4.86
N ASP A 35 13.91 14.17 -4.30
CA ASP A 35 14.98 14.81 -3.57
C ASP A 35 15.17 14.16 -2.19
N THR A 36 16.32 14.40 -1.57
CA THR A 36 16.66 13.80 -0.27
C THR A 36 15.72 14.25 0.86
N ARG A 37 15.17 15.48 0.79
CA ARG A 37 14.29 16.02 1.82
C ARG A 37 12.93 15.32 1.78
N LEU A 38 12.35 15.16 0.60
CA LEU A 38 11.09 14.44 0.39
C LEU A 38 11.25 12.96 0.73
N ALA A 39 12.37 12.35 0.34
CA ALA A 39 12.70 10.98 0.70
C ALA A 39 12.74 10.77 2.23
N ALA A 40 13.41 11.67 2.96
CA ALA A 40 13.47 11.63 4.42
C ALA A 40 12.10 11.86 5.07
N MET A 41 11.31 12.81 4.57
CA MET A 41 9.95 13.05 5.08
C MET A 41 9.06 11.82 4.92
N LEU A 42 9.09 11.18 3.75
CA LEU A 42 8.34 9.95 3.50
C LEU A 42 8.82 8.81 4.42
N TRP A 43 10.12 8.65 4.63
CA TRP A 43 10.64 7.69 5.61
C TRP A 43 10.02 7.93 7.00
N LEU A 44 10.03 9.16 7.52
CA LEU A 44 9.47 9.46 8.84
C LEU A 44 7.97 9.09 8.96
N LEU A 45 7.20 9.17 7.88
CA LEU A 45 5.80 8.71 7.86
C LEU A 45 5.70 7.19 8.06
N TYR A 46 6.56 6.42 7.38
CA TYR A 46 6.61 4.96 7.56
C TYR A 46 7.12 4.57 8.95
N GLU A 47 8.14 5.26 9.46
CA GLU A 47 8.68 5.01 10.81
C GLU A 47 7.62 5.25 11.90
N ARG A 48 6.77 6.27 11.73
CA ARG A 48 5.63 6.54 12.62
C ARG A 48 4.47 5.55 12.44
N GLY A 49 4.49 4.71 11.41
CA GLY A 49 3.39 3.80 11.09
C GLY A 49 2.15 4.52 10.53
N SER A 50 2.35 5.55 9.71
CA SER A 50 1.25 6.24 8.99
C SER A 50 0.74 5.42 7.81
N SER A 51 -0.55 5.54 7.49
CA SER A 51 -1.06 5.01 6.22
C SER A 51 -0.67 5.93 5.05
N VAL A 52 -0.20 5.36 3.94
CA VAL A 52 0.34 6.13 2.79
C VAL A 52 -0.23 5.62 1.47
N ILE A 53 -0.78 6.53 0.66
CA ILE A 53 -1.32 6.24 -0.68
C ILE A 53 -0.45 6.92 -1.73
N PHE A 54 0.10 6.15 -2.68
CA PHE A 54 0.75 6.72 -3.87
C PHE A 54 -0.25 6.82 -5.02
N ALA A 55 -0.59 8.04 -5.41
CA ALA A 55 -1.61 8.32 -6.41
C ALA A 55 -1.06 9.04 -7.64
N SER A 56 -1.65 8.75 -8.79
CA SER A 56 -1.43 9.41 -10.09
C SER A 56 -2.48 8.91 -11.08
N GLU A 57 -2.96 9.77 -11.98
CA GLU A 57 -3.91 9.42 -13.04
C GLU A 57 -3.30 8.45 -14.06
N GLU A 58 -1.98 8.46 -14.23
CA GLU A 58 -1.32 7.69 -15.27
C GLU A 58 -1.01 6.25 -14.83
N LYS A 59 -1.30 5.29 -15.71
CA LYS A 59 -1.08 3.83 -15.50
C LYS A 59 0.38 3.44 -15.24
N ALA A 60 1.35 4.25 -15.67
CA ALA A 60 2.78 3.93 -15.58
C ALA A 60 3.63 4.99 -14.86
N ALA A 61 3.03 5.90 -14.07
CA ALA A 61 3.75 6.96 -13.35
C ALA A 61 4.64 6.49 -12.18
N GLY A 62 4.87 5.19 -12.01
CA GLY A 62 5.76 4.68 -10.96
C GLY A 62 5.13 4.60 -9.56
N LYS A 63 3.80 4.65 -9.41
CA LYS A 63 3.10 4.50 -8.10
C LYS A 63 3.56 3.25 -7.34
N THR A 64 3.56 2.11 -8.03
CA THR A 64 3.97 0.82 -7.46
C THR A 64 5.46 0.80 -7.14
N SER A 65 6.29 1.46 -7.97
CA SER A 65 7.73 1.63 -7.72
C SER A 65 8.02 2.46 -6.47
N MET A 66 7.28 3.54 -6.27
CA MET A 66 7.34 4.36 -5.06
C MET A 66 6.98 3.52 -3.83
N LEU A 67 5.85 2.80 -3.89
CA LEU A 67 5.46 1.88 -2.84
C LEU A 67 6.55 0.84 -2.53
N SER A 68 7.18 0.23 -3.56
CA SER A 68 8.28 -0.73 -3.37
C SER A 68 9.44 -0.15 -2.57
N ALA A 69 9.79 1.09 -2.87
CA ALA A 69 10.98 1.74 -2.32
C ALA A 69 10.83 2.04 -0.83
N PHE A 70 9.59 2.16 -0.33
CA PHE A 70 9.32 2.50 1.06
C PHE A 70 8.95 1.32 1.97
N ILE A 71 8.68 0.12 1.42
CA ILE A 71 8.34 -1.08 2.22
C ILE A 71 9.42 -1.44 3.27
N ASP A 72 10.68 -1.11 3.00
CA ASP A 72 11.78 -1.38 3.95
C ASP A 72 11.77 -0.48 5.17
N PHE A 73 11.15 0.69 5.05
CA PHE A 73 11.09 1.68 6.12
C PHE A 73 9.95 1.45 7.10
N ILE A 74 9.10 0.44 6.84
CA ILE A 74 8.17 -0.08 7.84
C ILE A 74 9.00 -0.69 8.98
N PRO A 75 8.82 -0.21 10.23
CA PRO A 75 9.59 -0.68 11.37
C PRO A 75 9.48 -2.20 11.58
N PRO A 76 10.54 -2.86 12.08
CA PRO A 76 10.58 -4.32 12.23
C PRO A 76 9.60 -4.87 13.27
N PHE A 77 9.02 -4.03 14.13
CA PHE A 77 7.99 -4.44 15.09
C PHE A 77 6.57 -4.53 14.48
N TYR A 78 6.40 -4.13 13.22
CA TYR A 78 5.18 -4.38 12.46
C TYR A 78 5.24 -5.71 11.70
N GLN A 79 4.15 -6.46 11.72
CA GLN A 79 3.95 -7.56 10.79
C GLN A 79 3.59 -6.99 9.40
N LYS A 80 4.42 -7.22 8.38
CA LYS A 80 4.09 -6.85 7.00
C LYS A 80 3.12 -7.87 6.43
N SER A 81 1.90 -7.45 6.08
CA SER A 81 0.90 -8.32 5.46
C SER A 81 0.57 -7.87 4.04
N TYR A 82 0.85 -8.75 3.07
CA TYR A 82 0.51 -8.54 1.67
C TYR A 82 -0.94 -8.98 1.43
N VAL A 83 -1.79 -8.02 1.09
CA VAL A 83 -3.23 -8.24 0.87
C VAL A 83 -3.53 -8.20 -0.63
N TYR A 84 -4.26 -9.20 -1.10
CA TYR A 84 -4.72 -9.28 -2.48
C TYR A 84 -6.23 -9.22 -2.52
N GLY A 85 -6.73 -8.48 -3.50
CA GLY A 85 -8.14 -8.48 -3.82
C GLY A 85 -8.62 -9.75 -4.52
N PRO A 86 -9.88 -9.74 -5.00
CA PRO A 86 -10.82 -8.62 -4.89
C PRO A 86 -11.50 -8.54 -3.50
N LYS A 87 -11.40 -9.59 -2.69
CA LYS A 87 -12.01 -9.68 -1.35
C LYS A 87 -10.99 -9.37 -0.27
N PHE A 88 -11.38 -8.53 0.68
CA PHE A 88 -10.54 -8.26 1.84
C PHE A 88 -10.69 -9.38 2.88
N GLU A 89 -9.58 -10.06 3.17
CA GLU A 89 -9.43 -10.99 4.28
C GLU A 89 -8.54 -10.35 5.34
N SER A 90 -9.02 -10.29 6.59
CA SER A 90 -8.20 -9.81 7.70
C SER A 90 -6.96 -10.69 7.83
N PRO A 91 -5.76 -10.11 7.97
CA PRO A 91 -4.56 -10.90 8.16
C PRO A 91 -4.55 -11.61 9.53
N GLU A 92 -3.98 -12.81 9.56
CA GLU A 92 -3.65 -13.49 10.81
C GLU A 92 -2.55 -12.70 11.53
N GLN A 93 -2.76 -12.41 12.82
CA GLN A 93 -1.79 -11.70 13.64
C GLN A 93 -0.85 -12.70 14.30
N GLU A 94 0.45 -12.47 14.16
CA GLU A 94 1.48 -13.26 14.84
C GLU A 94 1.69 -12.76 16.29
N ASP A 95 1.88 -13.71 17.22
CA ASP A 95 2.13 -13.41 18.63
C ASP A 95 3.45 -12.61 18.80
N GLY A 96 3.39 -11.53 19.59
CA GLY A 96 4.57 -10.72 19.93
C GLY A 96 4.85 -9.53 19.00
N LEU A 97 4.11 -9.37 17.90
CA LEU A 97 4.16 -8.16 17.06
C LEU A 97 3.11 -7.13 17.53
N THR A 98 3.47 -5.84 17.50
CA THR A 98 2.61 -4.80 18.08
C THR A 98 1.35 -4.56 17.26
N LYS A 99 1.51 -4.48 15.93
CA LYS A 99 0.45 -4.22 14.95
C LYS A 99 0.82 -4.78 13.58
N THR A 100 -0.18 -4.92 12.70
CA THR A 100 0.01 -5.34 11.32
C THR A 100 -0.02 -4.15 10.38
N TYR A 101 0.93 -4.08 9.44
CA TYR A 101 1.01 -3.07 8.38
C TYR A 101 0.58 -3.70 7.05
N LEU A 102 -0.54 -3.24 6.47
CA LEU A 102 -1.04 -3.80 5.21
C LEU A 102 -0.32 -3.23 3.99
N LEU A 103 -0.02 -4.09 3.04
CA LEU A 103 0.53 -3.75 1.72
C LEU A 103 -0.45 -4.22 0.65
N ILE A 104 -1.10 -3.26 0.00
CA ILE A 104 -2.16 -3.52 -0.98
C ILE A 104 -1.64 -3.05 -2.36
N PRO A 105 -1.76 -3.86 -3.44
CA PRO A 105 -1.27 -3.47 -4.76
C PRO A 105 -1.91 -2.18 -5.27
N GLY A 106 -3.22 -2.03 -5.06
CA GLY A 106 -3.96 -0.84 -5.40
C GLY A 106 -5.42 -0.87 -4.95
N ILE A 107 -6.01 0.32 -4.89
CA ILE A 107 -7.45 0.54 -4.72
C ILE A 107 -7.98 1.08 -6.04
N ASN A 108 -8.57 0.22 -6.86
CA ASN A 108 -9.19 0.55 -8.14
C ASN A 108 -9.94 -0.68 -8.68
N ASP A 109 -10.75 -0.49 -9.73
CA ASP A 109 -11.56 -1.53 -10.37
C ASP A 109 -10.79 -2.37 -11.40
N THR A 110 -9.48 -2.15 -11.56
CA THR A 110 -8.68 -2.83 -12.59
C THR A 110 -7.88 -3.98 -11.98
N GLY A 111 -8.05 -5.19 -12.51
CA GLY A 111 -7.24 -6.35 -12.13
C GLY A 111 -7.62 -7.00 -10.80
N GLU A 112 -7.47 -8.31 -10.74
CA GLU A 112 -7.96 -9.14 -9.62
C GLU A 112 -7.18 -8.93 -8.32
N ALA A 113 -5.94 -8.45 -8.39
CA ALA A 113 -5.11 -8.20 -7.23
C ALA A 113 -5.51 -6.95 -6.43
N ASN A 114 -6.32 -6.05 -7.01
CA ASN A 114 -6.69 -4.77 -6.40
C ASN A 114 -7.97 -4.89 -5.56
N LEU A 115 -8.04 -4.09 -4.49
CA LEU A 115 -9.26 -3.97 -3.69
C LEU A 115 -10.20 -2.95 -4.31
N TRP A 116 -11.50 -3.27 -4.30
CA TRP A 116 -12.51 -2.36 -4.81
C TRP A 116 -13.85 -2.49 -4.09
N SER A 117 -14.74 -1.52 -4.33
CA SER A 117 -16.11 -1.52 -3.83
C SER A 117 -16.18 -1.72 -2.30
N SER A 118 -17.11 -2.54 -1.81
CA SER A 118 -17.37 -2.76 -0.39
C SER A 118 -16.18 -3.29 0.42
N ASP A 119 -15.22 -3.96 -0.23
CA ASP A 119 -14.07 -4.55 0.45
C ASP A 119 -13.04 -3.48 0.86
N VAL A 120 -13.02 -2.33 0.18
CA VAL A 120 -12.26 -1.16 0.62
C VAL A 120 -12.80 -0.64 1.96
N SER A 121 -14.12 -0.62 2.14
CA SER A 121 -14.73 -0.20 3.41
C SER A 121 -14.39 -1.15 4.55
N LYS A 122 -14.35 -2.46 4.30
CA LYS A 122 -13.93 -3.46 5.30
C LYS A 122 -12.46 -3.27 5.68
N MET A 123 -11.60 -3.09 4.68
CA MET A 123 -10.18 -2.83 4.87
C MET A 123 -9.94 -1.56 5.69
N LEU A 124 -10.61 -0.45 5.36
CA LEU A 124 -10.47 0.81 6.12
C LEU A 124 -10.96 0.69 7.57
N LYS A 125 -12.07 -0.05 7.80
CA LYS A 125 -12.54 -0.35 9.16
C LYS A 125 -11.50 -1.14 9.95
N TRP A 126 -10.97 -2.21 9.35
CA TRP A 126 -9.92 -3.01 9.97
C TRP A 126 -8.68 -2.15 10.27
N SER A 127 -8.28 -1.28 9.34
CA SER A 127 -7.09 -0.43 9.49
C SER A 127 -7.23 0.57 10.65
N ALA A 128 -8.42 1.14 10.83
CA ALA A 128 -8.68 2.04 11.94
C ALA A 128 -8.41 1.40 13.32
N ASP A 129 -8.67 0.10 13.44
CA ASP A 129 -8.57 -0.64 14.71
C ASP A 129 -7.22 -1.36 14.87
N SER A 130 -6.66 -1.88 13.76
CA SER A 130 -5.62 -2.93 13.81
C SER A 130 -4.25 -2.49 13.28
N GLY A 131 -4.19 -1.45 12.43
CA GLY A 131 -2.92 -0.95 11.94
C GLY A 131 -2.97 -0.22 10.59
N PRO A 132 -1.85 0.41 10.20
CA PRO A 132 -1.76 1.21 8.99
C PRO A 132 -1.76 0.36 7.70
N PHE A 133 -1.89 1.03 6.57
CA PHE A 133 -1.77 0.43 5.25
C PHE A 133 -0.96 1.29 4.29
N SER A 134 -0.43 0.69 3.24
CA SER A 134 0.06 1.42 2.09
C SER A 134 -0.38 0.78 0.79
N THR A 135 -0.71 1.63 -0.19
CA THR A 135 -1.37 1.22 -1.43
C THR A 135 -1.12 2.20 -2.57
N THR A 136 -1.57 1.85 -3.77
CA THR A 136 -1.59 2.73 -4.94
C THR A 136 -3.02 3.08 -5.37
N MET A 137 -3.19 4.20 -6.06
CA MET A 137 -4.50 4.63 -6.53
C MET A 137 -4.44 5.46 -7.82
N TYR A 138 -5.51 5.47 -8.60
CA TYR A 138 -5.70 6.41 -9.69
C TYR A 138 -6.39 7.68 -9.18
N ALA A 139 -5.62 8.76 -9.07
CA ALA A 139 -6.09 10.11 -8.78
C ALA A 139 -4.97 11.11 -9.05
N GLY A 140 -5.29 12.28 -9.62
CA GLY A 140 -4.29 13.32 -9.93
C GLY A 140 -3.99 14.27 -8.78
N SER A 141 -4.78 14.23 -7.71
CA SER A 141 -4.62 15.10 -6.55
C SER A 141 -5.13 14.45 -5.27
N PRO A 142 -4.78 14.99 -4.08
CA PRO A 142 -5.38 14.58 -2.81
C PRO A 142 -6.92 14.67 -2.81
N GLU A 143 -7.49 15.72 -3.39
CA GLU A 143 -8.94 15.90 -3.51
C GLU A 143 -9.54 14.81 -4.41
N GLY A 144 -8.85 14.43 -5.49
CA GLY A 144 -9.22 13.29 -6.31
C GLY A 144 -9.23 11.98 -5.53
N VAL A 145 -8.29 11.80 -4.61
CA VAL A 145 -8.26 10.64 -3.70
C VAL A 145 -9.49 10.62 -2.80
N ILE A 146 -9.77 11.73 -2.13
CA ILE A 146 -10.93 11.86 -1.23
C ILE A 146 -12.24 11.68 -2.00
N LYS A 147 -12.33 12.23 -3.22
CA LYS A 147 -13.50 12.07 -4.08
C LYS A 147 -13.75 10.62 -4.43
N ALA A 148 -12.72 9.86 -4.85
CA ALA A 148 -12.91 8.46 -5.20
C ALA A 148 -13.40 7.61 -4.02
N PHE A 149 -12.93 7.90 -2.80
CA PHE A 149 -13.47 7.25 -1.60
C PHE A 149 -14.92 7.64 -1.31
N SER A 150 -15.31 8.88 -1.57
CA SER A 150 -16.64 9.41 -1.26
C SER A 150 -17.71 9.01 -2.30
N ASP A 151 -17.30 8.86 -3.56
CA ASP A 151 -18.18 8.52 -4.67
C ASP A 151 -18.48 7.02 -4.76
N LYS A 152 -19.54 6.66 -5.49
CA LYS A 152 -19.79 5.25 -5.83
C LYS A 152 -18.66 4.72 -6.72
N PRO A 153 -18.23 3.46 -6.56
CA PRO A 153 -18.85 2.43 -5.72
C PRO A 153 -18.31 2.34 -4.28
N LEU A 154 -17.30 3.14 -3.90
CA LEU A 154 -16.68 3.04 -2.57
C LEU A 154 -17.57 3.62 -1.47
N LYS A 155 -18.14 4.81 -1.71
CA LYS A 155 -19.10 5.50 -0.84
C LYS A 155 -18.73 5.43 0.65
N ILE A 156 -17.47 5.72 0.97
CA ILE A 156 -16.94 5.78 2.33
C ILE A 156 -17.45 7.04 3.00
N THR A 157 -18.18 6.88 4.09
CA THR A 157 -18.68 8.00 4.90
C THR A 157 -17.60 8.46 5.87
N ASN A 158 -17.33 9.76 5.93
CA ASN A 158 -16.55 10.34 7.03
C ASN A 158 -17.27 10.05 8.35
N LYS A 159 -16.55 9.47 9.31
CA LYS A 159 -17.00 9.48 10.70
C LYS A 159 -16.68 10.88 11.25
N VAL A 160 -17.73 11.64 11.55
CA VAL A 160 -17.63 12.91 12.31
C VAL A 160 -17.40 12.58 13.77
#